data_AF-A0AA40RTA7-F1
#
_entry.id   AF-A0AA40RTA7-F1
#
_cell.length_a   1.000
_cell.length_b   1.000
_cell.length_c   1.000
_cell.angle_alpha   90.00
_cell.angle_beta   90.00
_cell.angle_gamma   90.00
#
_symmetry.space_group_name_H-M   'P 1'
#
loop_
_entity.id
_entity.type
_entity.pdbx_description
1 polymer ?
#
loop_
_entity_poly.entity_id
_entity_poly.type
_entity_poly.pdbx_seq_one_letter_code
_entity_poly.pdbx_strand_id
1 'polypeptide(L)' 'MKNTTERKVTVTLPAELADRLERAREKAREVSGYRPSLAKVAERYLRIGAGLE' A
#
# COMPACT_ATOMS: atom_id res chain seq x y z
N MET A 1 0.32 30.82 0.32
CA MET A 1 0.62 29.45 -0.15
C MET A 1 0.74 28.56 1.07
N LYS A 2 -0.09 27.51 1.23
CA LYS A 2 -0.03 26.63 2.40
C LYS A 2 1.24 25.78 2.31
N ASN A 3 2.13 25.93 3.28
CA ASN A 3 3.34 25.15 3.48
C ASN A 3 2.91 23.80 4.07
N THR A 4 2.42 22.88 3.23
CA THR A 4 2.09 21.52 3.68
C THR A 4 3.38 20.73 3.81
N THR A 5 4.05 20.89 4.94
CA THR A 5 5.15 20.01 5.35
C THR A 5 4.62 18.58 5.35
N GLU A 6 5.18 17.74 4.48
CA GLU A 6 4.83 16.32 4.41
C GLU A 6 5.04 15.69 5.80
N ARG A 7 3.95 15.27 6.44
CA ARG A 7 4.02 14.60 7.75
C ARG A 7 4.25 13.13 7.52
N LYS A 8 5.42 12.63 7.91
CA LYS A 8 5.69 11.19 7.95
C LYS A 8 4.88 10.58 9.09
N VAL A 9 3.86 9.80 8.74
CA VAL A 9 3.06 9.01 9.70
C VAL A 9 3.48 7.56 9.59
N THR A 10 3.73 6.91 10.73
CA THR A 10 4.03 5.47 10.80
C THR A 10 2.84 4.78 11.45
N VAL A 11 2.35 3.71 10.82
CA VAL A 11 1.22 2.91 11.32
C VAL A 11 1.67 1.46 11.48
N THR A 12 1.30 0.84 12.60
CA THR A 12 1.53 -0.58 12.83
C THR A 12 0.36 -1.37 12.28
N LEU A 13 0.63 -2.36 11.44
CA LEU A 13 -0.39 -3.25 10.88
C LEU A 13 -0.48 -4.55 11.69
N PRO A 14 -1.67 -5.14 11.83
CA PRO A 14 -1.80 -6.51 12.28
C PRO A 14 -0.99 -7.47 11.40
N ALA A 15 -0.39 -8.51 12.00
CA ALA A 15 0.48 -9.44 11.29
C ALA A 15 -0.20 -10.11 10.09
N GLU A 16 -1.47 -10.52 10.23
CA GLU A 16 -2.26 -11.12 9.15
C GLU A 16 -2.45 -10.16 7.96
N LEU A 17 -2.69 -8.88 8.24
CA LEU A 17 -2.86 -7.87 7.20
C LEU A 17 -1.53 -7.60 6.48
N ALA A 18 -0.43 -7.52 7.23
CA ALA A 18 0.90 -7.35 6.65
C ALA A 18 1.26 -8.52 5.70
N ASP A 19 0.95 -9.75 6.10
CA ASP A 19 1.18 -10.94 5.28
C ASP A 19 0.33 -10.93 4.00
N ARG A 20 -0.96 -10.58 4.09
CA ARG A 20 -1.84 -10.41 2.93
C ARG A 20 -1.31 -9.37 1.94
N LEU A 21 -0.83 -8.23 2.44
CA LEU A 21 -0.27 -7.17 1.60
C LEU A 21 1.04 -7.61 0.92
N GLU A 22 1.88 -8.39 1.61
CA GLU A 22 3.12 -8.93 1.02
C GLU A 22 2.82 -9.95 -0.09
N ARG A 23 1.82 -10.82 0.08
CA ARG A 23 1.37 -11.72 -1.01
C ARG A 23 0.85 -10.93 -2.22
N ALA A 24 0.07 -9.87 -1.98
CA ALA A 24 -0.41 -9.01 -3.05
C ALA A 24 0.74 -8.29 -3.79
N ARG A 25 1.78 -7.88 -3.05
CA ARG A 25 3.00 -7.29 -3.60
C ARG A 25 3.79 -8.28 -4.46
N GLU A 26 3.93 -9.53 -4.03
CA GLU A 26 4.56 -10.59 -4.81
C GLU A 26 3.77 -10.86 -6.10
N LYS A 27 2.44 -10.99 -6.02
CA LYS A 27 1.59 -11.17 -7.20
C LYS A 27 1.71 -10.00 -8.19
N ALA A 28 1.77 -8.77 -7.69
CA ALA A 28 1.98 -7.59 -8.53
C ALA A 28 3.36 -7.60 -9.21
N ARG A 29 4.39 -8.12 -8.53
CA ARG A 29 5.72 -8.33 -9.11
C ARG A 29 5.71 -9.39 -10.20
N GLU A 30 5.01 -10.50 -10.02
CA GLU A 30 4.91 -11.56 -11.04
C GLU A 30 4.27 -11.04 -12.33
N VAL A 31 3.26 -10.17 -12.22
CA VAL A 31 2.57 -9.60 -13.38
C VAL A 31 3.37 -8.48 -14.06
N SER A 32 4.00 -7.60 -13.27
CA SER A 32 4.64 -6.39 -13.81
C SER A 32 6.16 -6.51 -14.00
N GLY A 33 6.79 -7.57 -13.49
CA GLY A 33 8.24 -7.71 -13.39
C GLY A 33 8.91 -6.83 -12.33
N TYR A 34 8.19 -5.89 -11.72
CA TYR A 34 8.71 -4.94 -10.72
C TYR A 34 8.06 -5.14 -9.36
N ARG A 35 8.85 -5.08 -8.28
CA ARG A 35 8.34 -5.23 -6.91
C ARG A 35 7.87 -3.87 -6.36
N PRO A 36 6.55 -3.59 -6.28
CA PRO A 36 6.07 -2.31 -5.75
C PRO A 36 6.37 -2.18 -4.24
N SER A 37 6.34 -0.94 -3.74
CA SER A 37 6.43 -0.71 -2.30
C SER A 37 5.16 -1.18 -1.60
N LEU A 38 5.30 -1.65 -0.35
CA LEU A 38 4.16 -2.13 0.44
C LEU A 38 3.11 -1.03 0.65
N ALA A 39 3.56 0.23 0.82
CA ALA A 39 2.67 1.38 0.94
C ALA A 39 1.78 1.58 -0.30
N LYS A 40 2.35 1.40 -1.50
CA LYS A 40 1.58 1.53 -2.76
C LYS A 40 0.55 0.41 -2.93
N VAL A 41 0.90 -0.79 -2.48
CA VAL A 41 -0.05 -1.92 -2.46
C VAL A 41 -1.17 -1.65 -1.45
N ALA A 42 -0.82 -1.20 -0.24
CA ALA A 42 -1.80 -0.85 0.79
C ALA A 42 -2.74 0.28 0.34
N GLU A 43 -2.20 1.34 -0.27
CA GLU A 43 -2.97 2.46 -0.81
C GLU A 43 -4.02 1.99 -1.82
N ARG A 44 -3.62 1.14 -2.78
CA ARG A 44 -4.55 0.58 -3.77
C ARG A 44 -5.70 -0.18 -3.12
N TYR A 45 -5.40 -1.03 -2.13
CA TYR A 45 -6.45 -1.78 -1.42
C TYR A 45 -7.40 -0.86 -0.64
N LEU A 46 -6.88 0.22 -0.04
CA LEU A 46 -7.72 1.22 0.64
C LEU A 46 -8.64 1.94 -0.35
N ARG A 47 -8.16 2.29 -1.54
CA ARG A 47 -8.96 2.94 -2.59
C ARG A 47 -10.08 2.04 -3.10
N ILE A 48 -9.77 0.77 -3.38
CA ILE A 48 -10.77 -0.23 -3.79
C ILE A 48 -11.83 -0.40 -2.69
N GLY A 49 -11.41 -0.55 -1.44
CA GLY A 49 -12.34 -0.67 -0.30
C GLY A 49 -13.20 0.57 -0.08
N ALA A 50 -12.72 1.75 -0.48
CA ALA A 50 -13.45 3.01 -0.45
C ALA A 50 -14.31 3.27 -1.70
N GLY A 51 -14.31 2.38 -2.71
CA GLY A 51 -15.05 2.56 -3.96
C GLY A 51 -14.50 3.66 -4.87
N LEU A 52 -13.21 3.96 -4.76
CA LEU A 52 -12.52 5.00 -5.54
C LEU A 52 -11.84 4.45 -6.81
N GLU A 53 -11.86 3.14 -6.99
CA GLU A 53 -11.33 2.38 -8.14
C GLU A 53 -12.27 1.23 -8.53
#